data_AF-A0A800JJW8-F1
#
_entry.id   AF-A0A800JJW8-F1
#
_cell.length_a   1.000
_cell.length_b   1.000
_cell.length_c   1.000
_cell.angle_alpha   90.00
_cell.angle_beta   90.00
_cell.angle_gamma   90.00
#
_symmetry.space_group_name_H-M   'P 1'
#
loop_
_entity.id
_entity.type
_entity.pdbx_description
1 polymer ?
#
loop_
_entity_poly.entity_id
_entity_poly.type
_entity_poly.pdbx_seq_one_letter_code
_entity_poly.pdbx_strand_id
1 'polypeptide(L)'
;MKVIIIYGSANDKEFMKPAHTYLDDQGVNYEEHVISAHRNLTELIQFLRDLNESGQKAVILAVAGLAAALPGIVAVETELPCVGVPVPGGPLNGIDALLAMCQVPGGVPVGSVGLHNKAPLNAAMYAHRILKFAGLE
;
A
#
# COMPACT_ATOMS: atom_id res chain seq x y z
N MET A 1 -4.48 12.89 9.67
CA MET A 1 -4.38 11.43 9.60
C MET A 1 -5.06 10.97 8.32
N LYS A 2 -4.46 10.04 7.58
CA LYS A 2 -5.06 9.55 6.33
C LYS A 2 -4.50 8.19 5.94
N VAL A 3 -5.18 7.51 5.02
CA VAL A 3 -4.61 6.40 4.26
C VAL A 3 -3.97 6.96 2.98
N ILE A 4 -2.76 6.53 2.65
CA ILE A 4 -2.10 6.91 1.39
C ILE A 4 -2.06 5.66 0.51
N ILE A 5 -2.70 5.69 -0.65
CA ILE A 5 -2.72 4.57 -1.57
C ILE A 5 -1.71 4.86 -2.69
N ILE A 6 -0.69 4.01 -2.83
CA ILE A 6 0.32 4.14 -3.87
C ILE A 6 0.17 2.95 -4.82
N TYR A 7 0.01 3.25 -6.11
CA TYR A 7 -0.17 2.27 -7.16
C TYR A 7 1.09 2.13 -8.02
N GLY A 8 1.44 0.88 -8.35
CA GLY A 8 2.43 0.59 -9.39
C GLY A 8 1.93 0.89 -10.81
N SER A 9 0.61 0.90 -11.02
CA SER A 9 -0.05 1.20 -12.29
C SER A 9 -1.42 1.85 -12.08
N ALA A 10 -1.82 2.78 -12.96
CA ALA A 10 -3.16 3.34 -12.92
C ALA A 10 -4.27 2.29 -13.15
N ASN A 11 -3.93 1.17 -13.81
CA ASN A 11 -4.87 0.06 -14.03
C ASN A 11 -5.29 -0.64 -12.74
N ASP A 12 -4.50 -0.51 -11.67
CA ASP A 12 -4.76 -1.16 -10.38
C ASP A 12 -5.83 -0.43 -9.56
N LYS A 13 -6.24 0.79 -9.96
CA LYS A 13 -7.27 1.57 -9.27
C LYS A 13 -8.62 0.88 -9.20
N GLU A 14 -9.02 0.21 -10.28
CA GLU A 14 -10.30 -0.50 -10.35
C GLU A 14 -10.36 -1.63 -9.31
N PHE A 15 -9.24 -2.32 -9.10
CA PHE A 15 -9.11 -3.36 -8.09
C PHE A 15 -9.33 -2.79 -6.68
N MET A 16 -8.91 -1.55 -6.42
CA MET A 16 -9.01 -0.91 -5.09
C MET A 16 -10.39 -0.36 -4.74
N LYS A 17 -11.40 -0.42 -5.62
CA LYS A 17 -12.78 0.04 -5.31
C LYS A 17 -13.36 -0.44 -3.95
N PRO A 18 -13.15 -1.70 -3.51
CA PRO A 18 -13.62 -2.14 -2.19
C PRO A 18 -12.95 -1.40 -1.03
N ALA A 19 -11.70 -0.95 -1.19
CA ALA A 19 -11.01 -0.12 -0.22
C ALA A 19 -11.64 1.29 -0.16
N HIS A 20 -11.85 1.93 -1.31
CA HIS A 20 -12.48 3.26 -1.40
C HIS A 20 -13.84 3.27 -0.72
N THR A 21 -14.71 2.33 -1.10
CA THR A 21 -16.06 2.19 -0.54
C THR A 21 -16.01 2.13 0.99
N TYR A 22 -15.11 1.30 1.54
CA TYR A 22 -14.96 1.19 2.98
C TYR A 22 -14.44 2.47 3.64
N LEU A 23 -13.42 3.12 3.06
CA LEU A 23 -12.85 4.35 3.61
C LEU A 23 -13.88 5.49 3.58
N ASP A 24 -14.63 5.62 2.50
CA ASP A 24 -15.73 6.59 2.35
C ASP A 24 -16.83 6.34 3.38
N ASP A 25 -17.31 5.09 3.50
CA ASP A 25 -18.35 4.69 4.47
C ASP A 25 -17.95 4.92 5.92
N GLN A 26 -16.64 4.93 6.20
CA GLN A 26 -16.09 5.15 7.53
C GLN A 26 -15.62 6.59 7.76
N GLY A 27 -15.69 7.47 6.75
CA GLY A 27 -15.21 8.85 6.84
C GLY A 27 -13.69 8.95 7.02
N VAL A 28 -12.92 7.94 6.60
CA VAL A 28 -11.46 7.92 6.70
C VAL A 28 -10.87 8.65 5.50
N ASN A 29 -10.19 9.77 5.75
CA ASN A 29 -9.51 10.51 4.68
C ASN A 29 -8.45 9.63 3.98
N TYR A 30 -8.40 9.69 2.66
CA TYR A 30 -7.33 9.07 1.89
C TYR A 30 -6.91 9.92 0.69
N GLU A 31 -5.70 9.66 0.20
CA GLU A 31 -5.21 10.18 -1.07
C GLU A 31 -4.54 9.08 -1.87
N GLU A 32 -4.36 9.34 -3.16
CA GLU A 32 -3.93 8.32 -4.12
C GLU A 32 -2.84 8.84 -5.05
N HIS A 33 -1.82 8.02 -5.27
CA HIS A 33 -0.68 8.34 -6.13
C HIS A 33 -0.34 7.17 -7.05
N VAL A 34 0.01 7.43 -8.30
CA VAL A 34 0.49 6.39 -9.23
C VAL A 34 1.97 6.59 -9.45
N ILE A 35 2.79 5.88 -8.67
CA ILE A 35 4.25 6.02 -8.68
C ILE A 35 4.86 4.62 -8.72
N SER A 36 5.33 4.21 -9.88
CA SER A 36 5.86 2.86 -10.09
C SER A 36 7.24 2.69 -9.48
N ALA A 37 7.42 1.66 -8.64
CA ALA A 37 8.75 1.30 -8.11
C ALA A 37 9.80 1.00 -9.19
N HIS A 38 9.38 0.46 -10.35
CA HIS A 38 10.31 0.12 -11.43
C HIS A 38 10.53 1.25 -12.43
N ARG A 39 9.50 2.09 -12.66
CA ARG A 39 9.55 3.13 -13.72
C ARG A 39 9.78 4.54 -13.18
N ASN A 40 9.48 4.77 -11.91
CA ASN A 40 9.46 6.08 -11.26
C ASN A 40 10.19 6.03 -9.91
N LEU A 41 11.27 5.25 -9.78
CA LEU A 41 11.92 5.00 -8.48
C LEU A 41 12.39 6.29 -7.79
N THR A 42 13.06 7.20 -8.51
CA THR A 42 13.54 8.46 -7.93
C THR A 42 12.40 9.34 -7.41
N GLU A 43 11.30 9.39 -8.15
CA GLU A 43 10.08 10.11 -7.75
C GLU A 43 9.44 9.49 -6.51
N LEU A 44 9.36 8.16 -6.45
CA LEU A 44 8.85 7.43 -5.29
C LEU A 44 9.70 7.72 -4.04
N ILE A 45 11.02 7.63 -4.16
CA ILE A 45 11.95 7.93 -3.06
C ILE A 45 11.77 9.37 -2.57
N GLN A 46 11.68 10.34 -3.50
CA GLN A 46 11.48 11.73 -3.11
C GLN A 46 10.14 11.93 -2.39
N PHE A 47 9.05 11.38 -2.93
CA PHE A 47 7.73 11.44 -2.32
C PHE A 47 7.72 10.90 -0.87
N LEU A 48 8.38 9.76 -0.64
CA LEU A 48 8.44 9.13 0.68
C LEU A 48 9.31 9.94 1.67
N ARG A 49 10.39 10.57 1.20
CA ARG A 49 11.21 11.48 2.01
C ARG A 49 10.44 12.72 2.42
N ASP A 50 9.77 13.36 1.48
CA ASP A 50 8.93 14.53 1.74
C ASP A 50 7.82 14.17 2.75
N LEU A 51 7.26 12.96 2.64
CA LEU A 51 6.26 12.45 3.57
C LEU A 51 6.83 12.31 4.99
N ASN A 52 8.04 11.79 5.16
CA ASN A 52 8.71 11.70 6.46
C ASN A 52 8.96 13.09 7.05
N GLU A 53 9.50 14.02 6.25
CA GLU A 53 9.82 15.39 6.68
C GLU A 53 8.57 16.19 7.08
N SER A 54 7.45 15.93 6.41
CA SER A 54 6.17 16.58 6.71
C SER A 54 5.60 16.22 8.09
N GLY A 55 6.08 15.14 8.72
CA GLY A 55 5.54 14.64 9.99
C GLY A 55 4.11 14.11 9.91
N GLN A 56 3.59 13.90 8.69
CA GLN A 56 2.24 13.37 8.47
C GLN A 56 2.06 12.02 9.15
N LYS A 57 0.89 11.82 9.76
CA LYS A 57 0.48 10.53 10.32
C LYS A 57 -0.40 9.82 9.31
N ALA A 58 0.10 8.73 8.74
CA ALA A 58 -0.62 7.96 7.74
C ALA A 58 -0.29 6.47 7.79
N VAL A 59 -1.12 5.66 7.13
CA VAL A 59 -0.81 4.28 6.78
C VAL A 59 -0.79 4.17 5.27
N ILE A 60 0.24 3.53 4.71
CA ILE A 60 0.43 3.41 3.27
C ILE A 60 -0.13 2.05 2.80
N LEU A 61 -0.97 2.08 1.77
CA LEU A 61 -1.38 0.91 1.01
C LEU A 61 -0.58 0.87 -0.29
N ALA A 62 0.35 -0.06 -0.40
CA ALA A 62 1.20 -0.24 -1.57
C ALA A 62 0.62 -1.33 -2.49
N VAL A 63 0.05 -0.92 -3.61
CA VAL A 63 -0.71 -1.77 -4.54
C VAL A 63 0.16 -2.13 -5.74
N ALA A 64 0.48 -3.42 -5.90
CA ALA A 64 1.35 -3.88 -6.98
C ALA A 64 1.11 -5.35 -7.37
N GLY A 65 1.35 -5.67 -8.64
CA GLY A 65 1.33 -7.03 -9.19
C GLY A 65 2.70 -7.48 -9.72
N LEU A 66 2.79 -8.74 -10.16
CA LEU A 66 3.99 -9.38 -10.70
C LEU A 66 5.18 -9.33 -9.72
N ALA A 67 6.35 -8.85 -10.14
CA ALA A 67 7.49 -8.61 -9.26
C ALA A 67 7.23 -7.40 -8.33
N ALA A 68 6.35 -7.55 -7.35
CA ALA A 68 5.78 -6.45 -6.57
C ALA A 68 6.77 -5.80 -5.57
N ALA A 69 7.71 -5.00 -6.08
CA ALA A 69 8.75 -4.34 -5.28
C ALA A 69 8.27 -3.12 -4.48
N LEU A 70 7.13 -2.51 -4.87
CA LEU A 70 6.64 -1.26 -4.28
C LEU A 70 6.54 -1.28 -2.74
N PRO A 71 5.91 -2.29 -2.09
CA PRO A 71 5.80 -2.29 -0.63
C PRO A 71 7.15 -2.34 0.08
N GLY A 72 8.12 -3.08 -0.49
CA GLY A 72 9.47 -3.18 0.06
C GLY A 72 10.24 -1.87 -0.03
N ILE A 73 10.13 -1.15 -1.14
CA ILE A 73 10.73 0.20 -1.29
C ILE A 73 10.09 1.18 -0.31
N VAL A 74 8.76 1.15 -0.17
CA VAL A 74 8.07 1.97 0.83
C VAL A 74 8.61 1.68 2.22
N ALA A 75 8.71 0.40 2.61
CA ALA A 75 9.14 0.01 3.95
C ALA A 75 10.59 0.38 4.30
N VAL A 76 11.48 0.63 3.32
CA VAL A 76 12.86 1.08 3.60
C VAL A 76 13.04 2.60 3.53
N GLU A 77 12.16 3.31 2.83
CA GLU A 77 12.26 4.77 2.68
C GLU A 77 11.34 5.54 3.64
N THR A 78 10.48 4.86 4.42
CA THR A 78 9.64 5.50 5.44
C THR A 78 9.41 4.64 6.67
N GLU A 79 9.27 5.30 7.82
CA GLU A 79 8.89 4.71 9.11
C GLU A 79 7.36 4.56 9.25
N LEU A 80 6.58 5.02 8.27
CA LEU A 80 5.13 4.87 8.28
C LEU A 80 4.74 3.40 8.01
N PRO A 81 3.67 2.90 8.66
CA PRO A 81 3.21 1.54 8.40
C PRO A 81 2.85 1.32 6.93
N CYS A 82 3.44 0.28 6.33
CA CYS A 82 3.20 -0.12 4.95
C CYS A 82 2.41 -1.44 4.90
N VAL A 83 1.29 -1.41 4.16
CA VAL A 83 0.48 -2.59 3.86
C VAL A 83 0.58 -2.90 2.36
N GLY A 84 1.15 -4.06 2.03
CA GLY A 84 1.18 -4.59 0.67
C GLY A 84 -0.16 -5.17 0.25
N VAL A 85 -0.66 -4.74 -0.91
CA VAL A 85 -1.90 -5.24 -1.52
C VAL A 85 -1.56 -5.92 -2.85
N PRO A 86 -1.49 -7.27 -2.89
CA PRO A 86 -1.09 -7.99 -4.09
C PRO A 86 -2.21 -7.96 -5.13
N VAL A 87 -1.90 -7.45 -6.32
CA VAL A 87 -2.84 -7.42 -7.46
C VAL A 87 -2.87 -8.80 -8.13
N PRO A 88 -4.03 -9.48 -8.21
CA PRO A 88 -4.15 -10.73 -8.95
C PRO A 88 -3.92 -10.50 -10.44
N GLY A 89 -3.18 -11.40 -11.07
CA GLY A 89 -2.98 -11.36 -12.52
C GLY A 89 -1.66 -11.99 -12.96
N GLY A 90 -1.31 -11.76 -14.22
CA GLY A 90 -0.08 -12.30 -14.80
C GLY A 90 -0.06 -13.83 -14.92
N PRO A 91 1.11 -14.40 -15.29
CA PRO A 91 1.26 -15.84 -15.50
C PRO A 91 1.05 -16.69 -14.25
N LEU A 92 1.25 -16.12 -13.06
CA LEU A 92 1.20 -16.81 -11.78
C LEU A 92 -0.02 -16.43 -10.92
N ASN A 93 -1.03 -15.81 -11.53
CA ASN A 93 -2.27 -15.40 -10.87
C ASN A 93 -2.05 -14.57 -9.57
N GLY A 94 -0.96 -13.80 -9.51
CA GLY A 94 -0.60 -12.95 -8.37
C GLY A 94 0.15 -13.64 -7.23
N ILE A 95 0.49 -14.93 -7.35
CA ILE A 95 1.34 -15.62 -6.36
C ILE A 95 2.73 -14.99 -6.33
N ASP A 96 3.25 -14.59 -7.49
CA ASP A 96 4.47 -13.80 -7.61
C ASP A 96 4.41 -12.49 -6.82
N ALA A 97 3.32 -11.74 -6.99
CA ALA A 97 3.09 -10.51 -6.25
C ALA A 97 3.08 -10.77 -4.74
N LEU A 98 2.23 -11.69 -4.28
CA LEU A 98 2.11 -12.02 -2.86
C LEU A 98 3.46 -12.39 -2.24
N LEU A 99 4.20 -13.30 -2.87
CA LEU A 99 5.51 -13.74 -2.36
C LEU A 99 6.54 -12.60 -2.38
N ALA A 100 6.53 -11.74 -3.40
CA ALA A 100 7.46 -10.62 -3.50
C ALA A 100 7.28 -9.59 -2.36
N MET A 101 6.05 -9.36 -1.90
CA MET A 101 5.79 -8.41 -0.81
C MET A 101 5.80 -9.03 0.59
N CYS A 102 5.44 -10.31 0.76
CA CYS A 102 5.44 -10.94 2.09
C CYS A 102 6.79 -11.53 2.51
N GLN A 103 7.68 -11.85 1.56
CA GLN A 103 8.99 -12.45 1.82
C GLN A 103 10.14 -11.44 1.85
N VAL A 104 9.86 -10.19 2.24
CA VAL A 104 10.90 -9.18 2.52
C VAL A 104 11.83 -9.66 3.65
N PRO A 105 13.14 -9.34 3.62
CA PRO A 105 14.09 -9.79 4.63
C PRO A 105 13.82 -9.14 6.00
N GLY A 106 14.36 -9.75 7.05
CA GLY A 106 14.29 -9.19 8.41
C GLY A 106 14.85 -7.76 8.49
N GLY A 107 14.13 -6.88 9.18
CA GLY A 107 14.45 -5.45 9.27
C GLY A 107 13.66 -4.56 8.30
N VAL A 108 12.90 -5.15 7.35
CA VAL A 108 12.06 -4.40 6.39
C VAL A 108 10.60 -4.85 6.55
N PRO A 109 9.82 -4.29 7.47
CA PRO A 109 8.48 -4.80 7.78
C PRO A 109 7.44 -4.37 6.72
N VAL A 110 6.76 -5.34 6.13
CA VAL A 110 5.58 -5.12 5.27
C VAL A 110 4.41 -5.97 5.77
N GLY A 111 3.29 -5.34 6.11
CA GLY A 111 2.04 -6.06 6.37
C GLY A 111 1.41 -6.49 5.05
N SER A 112 1.26 -7.78 4.76
CA SER A 112 0.62 -8.22 3.51
C SER A 112 -0.81 -8.73 3.76
N VAL A 113 -1.76 -8.31 2.92
CA VAL A 113 -3.11 -8.90 2.91
C VAL A 113 -3.19 -10.09 1.95
N GLY A 114 -4.32 -10.81 1.96
CA GLY A 114 -4.54 -11.97 1.09
C GLY A 114 -4.55 -11.65 -0.41
N LEU A 115 -4.51 -12.69 -1.24
CA LEU A 115 -4.59 -12.60 -2.70
C LEU A 115 -5.99 -12.98 -3.19
N HIS A 116 -6.90 -12.00 -3.24
CA HIS A 116 -8.27 -12.18 -3.74
C HIS A 116 -8.96 -10.82 -3.99
N ASN A 117 -10.10 -10.81 -4.69
CA ASN A 117 -10.84 -9.58 -5.05
C ASN A 117 -11.30 -8.73 -3.85
N LYS A 118 -11.41 -9.32 -2.65
CA LYS A 118 -11.71 -8.58 -1.41
C LYS A 118 -10.48 -8.11 -0.62
N ALA A 119 -9.27 -8.32 -1.13
CA ALA A 119 -8.04 -7.95 -0.41
C ALA A 119 -7.92 -6.44 -0.19
N PRO A 120 -8.34 -5.57 -1.14
CA PRO A 120 -8.40 -4.12 -0.94
C PRO A 120 -9.24 -3.71 0.27
N LEU A 121 -10.40 -4.34 0.48
CA LEU A 121 -11.24 -4.12 1.66
C LEU A 121 -10.45 -4.44 2.94
N ASN A 122 -9.79 -5.60 2.98
CA ASN A 122 -8.98 -5.98 4.14
C ASN A 122 -7.83 -5.00 4.40
N ALA A 123 -7.20 -4.48 3.34
CA ALA A 123 -6.13 -3.50 3.44
C ALA A 123 -6.62 -2.19 4.06
N ALA A 124 -7.76 -1.68 3.59
CA ALA A 124 -8.40 -0.50 4.14
C ALA A 124 -8.84 -0.68 5.61
N MET A 125 -9.47 -1.82 5.92
CA MET A 125 -9.84 -2.18 7.30
C MET A 125 -8.61 -2.27 8.20
N TYR A 126 -7.51 -2.84 7.71
CA TYR A 126 -6.28 -2.97 8.49
C TYR A 126 -5.66 -1.59 8.75
N ALA A 127 -5.52 -0.75 7.72
CA ALA A 127 -5.04 0.61 7.87
C ALA A 127 -5.89 1.43 8.86
N HIS A 128 -7.21 1.33 8.74
CA HIS A 128 -8.14 1.99 9.65
C HIS A 128 -7.98 1.51 11.10
N ARG A 129 -7.78 0.21 11.33
CA ARG A 129 -7.49 -0.34 12.67
C ARG A 129 -6.17 0.17 13.24
N ILE A 130 -5.14 0.35 12.41
CA ILE A 130 -3.86 0.95 12.84
C ILE A 130 -4.07 2.40 13.28
N LEU A 131 -4.81 3.19 12.48
CA LEU A 131 -5.14 4.58 12.83
C LEU A 131 -5.94 4.67 14.14
N LYS A 132 -6.97 3.82 14.30
CA LYS A 132 -7.73 3.63 15.55
C LYS A 132 -6.84 3.37 16.75
N PHE A 133 -5.98 2.37 16.62
CA PHE A 133 -5.08 1.96 17.69
C PHE A 133 -4.12 3.08 18.11
N ALA A 134 -3.67 3.89 17.14
CA ALA A 134 -2.80 5.03 17.39
C ALA A 134 -3.53 6.27 17.97
N GLY A 135 -4.85 6.21 18.19
CA GLY A 135 -5.64 7.35 18.66
C GLY A 135 -5.78 8.46 17.60
N LEU A 136 -5.74 8.08 16.33
CA LEU A 136 -5.77 8.97 15.18
C LEU A 136 -7.11 8.90 14.43
N GLU A 137 -8.23 8.85 15.15
CA GLU A 137 -9.59 9.01 14.59
C GLU A 137 -10.20 10.36 14.92
#